data_AF-A0A9P5Q3D2-F1
#
_entry.id   AF-A0A9P5Q3D2-F1
#
_cell.length_a   1.000
_cell.length_b   1.000
_cell.length_c   1.000
_cell.angle_alpha   90.00
_cell.angle_beta   90.00
_cell.angle_gamma   90.00
#
_symmetry.space_group_name_H-M   'P 1'
#
loop_
_entity.id
_entity.type
_entity.pdbx_description
1 polymer ?
#
loop_
_entity_poly.entity_id
_entity_poly.type
_entity_poly.pdbx_seq_one_letter_code
_entity_poly.pdbx_strand_id
1 'polypeptide(L)'
;MSESKNESKNTYNGSFEVGDHVEYQPVVGSGNATEGEITDVVTSKQPAGDRGLTVNASSDDPRYVIRNDNTGKETAYREKHIGGTTE
;
A
#
# COMPACT_ATOMS: atom_id res chain seq x y z
N MET A 1 -2.16 33.36 13.46
CA MET A 1 -2.67 31.99 13.36
C MET A 1 -3.16 31.82 11.94
N SER A 2 -2.42 31.11 11.11
CA SER A 2 -2.79 30.89 9.71
C SER A 2 -2.41 29.47 9.37
N GLU A 3 -3.41 28.60 9.47
CA GLU A 3 -3.41 27.26 8.90
C GLU A 3 -3.31 27.40 7.38
N SER A 4 -2.28 26.76 6.81
CA SER A 4 -2.20 26.47 5.38
C SER A 4 -1.25 25.30 5.19
N LYS A 5 -1.64 24.12 5.68
CA LYS A 5 -1.11 22.88 5.11
C LYS A 5 -1.91 22.60 3.84
N ASN A 6 -1.40 23.15 2.74
CA ASN A 6 -1.78 22.74 1.40
C ASN A 6 -1.20 21.33 1.18
N GLU A 7 -1.90 20.32 1.67
CA GLU A 7 -1.62 18.92 1.35
C GLU A 7 -2.31 18.63 0.02
N SER A 8 -1.50 18.68 -1.04
CA SER A 8 -1.85 18.21 -2.38
C SER A 8 -2.37 16.78 -2.27
N LYS A 9 -3.70 16.65 -2.31
CA LYS A 9 -4.43 15.39 -2.30
C LYS A 9 -3.81 14.44 -3.33
N ASN A 10 -3.31 13.31 -2.84
CA ASN A 10 -3.00 12.09 -3.55
C ASN A 10 -3.58 12.05 -4.97
N THR A 11 -2.73 12.11 -5.99
CA THR A 11 -3.14 12.08 -7.40
C THR A 11 -3.48 10.66 -7.89
N TYR A 12 -4.02 9.81 -7.02
CA TYR A 12 -4.44 8.44 -7.36
C TYR A 12 -5.79 8.09 -6.73
N ASN A 13 -6.55 7.28 -7.45
CA ASN A 13 -7.88 6.81 -7.06
C ASN A 13 -7.74 5.57 -6.16
N GLY A 14 -7.15 5.75 -4.98
CA GLY A 14 -6.89 4.65 -4.04
C GLY A 14 -7.26 5.02 -2.61
N SER A 15 -7.62 4.02 -1.80
CA SER A 15 -8.21 4.25 -0.48
C SER A 15 -7.22 4.38 0.68
N PHE A 16 -5.93 4.12 0.44
CA PHE A 16 -4.89 4.07 1.47
C PHE A 16 -3.72 4.98 1.14
N GLU A 17 -2.96 5.38 2.16
CA GLU A 17 -1.79 6.26 2.04
C GLU A 17 -0.57 5.75 2.81
N VAL A 18 0.58 6.38 2.58
CA VAL A 18 1.83 6.02 3.27
C VAL A 18 1.71 6.34 4.75
N GLY A 19 2.10 5.38 5.59
CA GLY A 19 1.98 5.44 7.05
C GLY A 19 0.72 4.77 7.59
N ASP A 20 -0.25 4.42 6.72
CA ASP A 20 -1.41 3.65 7.15
C ASP A 20 -0.97 2.26 7.61
N HIS A 21 -1.48 1.85 8.77
CA HIS A 21 -1.44 0.46 9.19
C HIS A 21 -2.65 -0.26 8.61
N VAL A 22 -2.44 -1.43 8.03
CA VAL A 22 -3.49 -2.16 7.30
C VAL A 22 -3.44 -3.65 7.57
N GLU A 23 -4.62 -4.26 7.59
CA GLU A 23 -4.75 -5.71 7.45
C GLU A 23 -4.79 -6.07 5.96
N TYR A 24 -4.01 -7.06 5.55
CA TYR A 24 -3.95 -7.52 4.16
C TYR A 24 -3.76 -9.04 4.05
N GLN A 25 -4.09 -9.59 2.87
CA GLN A 25 -3.96 -11.00 2.55
C GLN A 25 -2.81 -11.24 1.56
N PRO A 26 -1.68 -11.83 2.00
CA PRO A 26 -0.54 -12.11 1.12
C PRO A 26 -0.88 -13.11 0.02
N VAL A 27 -1.77 -14.06 0.34
CA VAL A 27 -2.26 -15.11 -0.56
C VAL A 27 -3.78 -15.05 -0.59
N VAL A 28 -4.32 -14.61 -1.73
CA VAL A 28 -5.76 -14.53 -1.98
C VAL A 28 -6.41 -15.90 -1.76
N GLY A 29 -7.46 -15.95 -0.94
CA GLY A 29 -8.22 -17.17 -0.68
C GLY A 29 -7.61 -18.12 0.35
N SER A 30 -6.46 -17.78 0.95
CA SER A 30 -5.88 -18.58 2.04
C SER A 30 -6.61 -18.40 3.37
N GLY A 31 -7.41 -17.34 3.52
CA GLY A 31 -8.07 -16.98 4.78
C GLY A 31 -7.13 -16.42 5.86
N ASN A 32 -5.82 -16.36 5.60
CA ASN A 32 -4.85 -15.82 6.54
C ASN A 32 -4.54 -14.37 6.17
N ALA A 33 -5.14 -13.45 6.92
CA ALA A 33 -4.75 -12.05 6.91
C ALA A 33 -3.54 -11.83 7.84
N THR A 34 -2.79 -10.78 7.57
CA THR A 34 -1.67 -10.29 8.37
C THR A 34 -1.70 -8.78 8.35
N GLU A 35 -1.01 -8.17 9.30
CA GLU A 35 -0.88 -6.72 9.39
C GLU A 35 0.46 -6.23 8.83
N GLY A 36 0.48 -4.95 8.46
CA GLY A 36 1.66 -4.24 8.00
C GLY A 36 1.40 -2.75 7.81
N GLU A 37 2.49 -2.01 7.62
CA GLU A 37 2.46 -0.57 7.33
C GLU A 37 2.67 -0.31 5.84
N ILE A 38 1.88 0.58 5.25
CA ILE A 38 2.11 1.05 3.88
C ILE A 38 3.31 1.99 3.88
N THR A 39 4.38 1.59 3.18
CA THR A 39 5.61 2.38 3.08
C THR A 39 5.74 3.15 1.77
N ASP A 40 5.01 2.75 0.73
CA ASP A 40 4.98 3.46 -0.56
C ASP A 40 3.69 3.17 -1.34
N VAL A 41 3.28 4.10 -2.21
CA VAL A 41 2.15 3.92 -3.12
C VAL A 41 2.57 4.17 -4.56
N VAL A 42 2.64 3.06 -5.30
CA VAL A 42 3.14 3.03 -6.68
C VAL A 42 1.98 3.19 -7.64
N THR A 43 2.03 4.25 -8.44
CA THR A 43 0.96 4.65 -9.39
C THR A 43 1.39 4.60 -10.85
N SER A 44 2.56 4.01 -11.12
CA SER A 44 3.11 3.83 -12.46
C SER A 44 3.92 2.54 -12.54
N LYS A 45 4.23 2.09 -13.75
CA LYS A 45 5.01 0.86 -13.95
C LYS A 45 6.47 1.05 -13.51
N GLN A 46 6.84 0.45 -12.39
CA GLN A 46 8.20 0.52 -11.83
C GLN A 46 8.49 -0.68 -10.89
N PRO A 47 9.77 -0.92 -10.53
CA PRO A 47 10.15 -1.86 -9.46
C PRO A 47 9.56 -1.44 -8.11
N ALA A 48 9.09 -2.40 -7.30
CA ALA A 48 8.54 -2.12 -5.97
C ALA A 48 8.79 -3.26 -4.96
N GLY A 49 8.89 -2.89 -3.67
CA GLY A 49 9.18 -3.78 -2.53
C GLY A 49 10.59 -4.40 -2.57
N ASP A 50 10.91 -5.24 -1.56
CA ASP A 50 12.27 -5.80 -1.36
C ASP A 50 12.79 -6.59 -2.55
N ARG A 51 11.89 -7.27 -3.27
CA ARG A 51 12.27 -8.11 -4.42
C ARG A 51 12.51 -7.29 -5.69
N GLY A 52 12.19 -5.99 -5.69
CA GLY A 52 12.33 -5.13 -6.87
C GLY A 52 11.54 -5.61 -8.09
N LEU A 53 10.43 -6.32 -7.88
CA LEU A 53 9.63 -6.82 -8.98
C LEU A 53 8.94 -5.64 -9.68
N THR A 54 9.05 -5.57 -11.01
CA THR A 54 8.33 -4.55 -11.77
C THR A 54 6.84 -4.81 -11.69
N VAL A 55 6.11 -3.90 -11.03
CA VAL A 55 4.66 -3.95 -10.94
C VAL A 55 4.04 -3.13 -12.05
N ASN A 56 2.96 -3.65 -12.63
CA ASN A 56 2.10 -2.85 -13.50
C ASN A 56 1.08 -2.14 -12.61
N ALA A 57 1.38 -0.89 -12.27
CA ALA A 57 0.51 0.00 -11.52
C ALA A 57 0.11 1.21 -12.38
N SER A 58 -0.97 1.86 -11.98
CA SER A 58 -1.48 3.10 -12.59
C SER A 58 -2.21 3.93 -11.53
N SER A 59 -2.56 5.18 -11.81
CA SER A 59 -3.37 5.99 -10.90
C SER A 59 -4.75 5.38 -10.58
N ASP A 60 -5.30 4.55 -11.47
CA ASP A 60 -6.60 3.87 -11.29
C ASP A 60 -6.47 2.43 -10.72
N ASP A 61 -5.26 1.86 -10.73
CA ASP A 61 -4.94 0.56 -10.14
C ASP A 61 -3.57 0.67 -9.46
N PRO A 62 -3.49 1.37 -8.31
CA PRO A 62 -2.25 1.55 -7.60
C PRO A 62 -1.74 0.23 -7.01
N ARG A 63 -0.48 0.24 -6.59
CA ARG A 63 0.13 -0.84 -5.80
C ARG A 63 0.65 -0.26 -4.51
N TYR A 64 0.25 -0.87 -3.41
CA TYR A 64 0.65 -0.48 -2.07
C TYR A 64 1.82 -1.33 -1.63
N VAL A 65 2.97 -0.72 -1.37
CA VAL A 65 4.10 -1.42 -0.77
C VAL A 65 3.81 -1.51 0.71
N ILE A 66 3.62 -2.73 1.20
CA ILE A 66 3.32 -3.01 2.60
C ILE A 66 4.53 -3.69 3.23
N ARG A 67 5.05 -3.12 4.32
CA ARG A 67 6.01 -3.75 5.20
C ARG A 67 5.27 -4.62 6.21
N ASN A 68 5.44 -5.93 6.08
CA ASN A 68 4.81 -6.91 6.98
C ASN A 68 5.40 -6.81 8.40
N ASP A 69 4.57 -6.71 9.44
CA ASP A 69 5.10 -6.55 10.82
C ASP A 69 5.78 -7.80 11.36
N ASN A 70 5.31 -8.98 10.95
CA ASN A 70 5.86 -10.25 11.41
C ASN A 70 7.26 -10.54 10.83
N THR A 71 7.52 -10.07 9.61
CA THR A 71 8.74 -10.42 8.86
C THR A 71 9.64 -9.24 8.52
N GLY A 72 9.14 -8.01 8.64
CA GLY A 72 9.81 -6.77 8.23
C GLY A 72 9.99 -6.62 6.71
N LYS A 73 9.43 -7.53 5.90
CA LYS A 73 9.63 -7.56 4.46
C LYS A 73 8.60 -6.69 3.74
N GLU A 74 9.05 -6.01 2.70
CA GLU A 74 8.19 -5.18 1.85
C GLU A 74 7.70 -5.94 0.62
N THR A 75 6.41 -5.83 0.33
CA THR A 75 5.81 -6.39 -0.88
C THR A 75 4.70 -5.50 -1.41
N ALA A 76 4.65 -5.34 -2.73
CA ALA A 76 3.64 -4.55 -3.41
C ALA A 76 2.35 -5.37 -3.62
N TYR A 77 1.24 -4.88 -3.05
CA TYR A 77 -0.08 -5.50 -3.14
C TYR A 77 -1.07 -4.63 -3.91
N ARG A 78 -2.12 -5.27 -4.44
CA ARG A 78 -3.26 -4.54 -5.00
C ARG A 78 -4.20 -4.13 -3.87
N GLU A 79 -4.96 -3.07 -4.07
CA GLU A 79 -5.98 -2.62 -3.11
C GLU A 79 -6.91 -3.74 -2.65
N LYS A 80 -7.37 -4.59 -3.60
CA LYS A 80 -8.24 -5.74 -3.32
C LYS A 80 -7.66 -6.81 -2.38
N HIS A 81 -6.37 -6.75 -2.04
CA HIS A 81 -5.76 -7.64 -1.05
C HIS A 81 -5.75 -7.02 0.35
N ILE A 82 -6.10 -5.74 0.47
CA ILE A 82 -6.12 -5.00 1.73
C ILE A 82 -7.56 -5.03 2.24
N GLY A 83 -7.74 -5.52 3.48
CA GLY A 83 -9.04 -5.63 4.13
C GLY A 83 -9.54 -4.29 4.70
N GLY A 84 -8.62 -3.43 5.11
CA GLY A 84 -8.91 -2.12 5.67
C GLY A 84 -7.72 -1.58 6.48
N THR A 85 -7.83 -0.34 6.95
CA THR A 85 -6.90 0.23 7.93
C THR A 85 -7.15 -0.37 9.31
N THR A 86 -6.08 -0.54 10.07
CA THR A 86 -6.08 -0.97 11.47
C THR A 86 -5.65 0.20 12.36
N GLU A 87 -6.24 0.32 13.55
CA GLU A 87 -5.99 1.41 14.52
C GLU A 87 -4.78 1.15 15.43
#